data_AF-A0A373FDJ9-F1
#
_entry.id   AF-A0A373FDJ9-F1
#
_cell.length_a   1.000
_cell.length_b   1.000
_cell.length_c   1.000
_cell.angle_alpha   90.00
_cell.angle_beta   90.00
_cell.angle_gamma   90.00
#
_symmetry.space_group_name_H-M   'P 1'
#
loop_
_entity.id
_entity.type
_entity.pdbx_description
1 polymer ?
#
loop_
_entity_poly.entity_id
_entity_poly.type
_entity_poly.pdbx_seq_one_letter_code
_entity_poly.pdbx_strand_id
1 'polypeptide(L)'
;MFTIFRRIEDVLVFLVRIVLLAFSVFALIGMGMWGWDQLKPKKPDAAYAATQTPLDWKDAKLDLKFMEEETGRDLNGMSNQVAMEKRLADPALRPSFQKADGLLRGFIYKDTAARKRVEKENSSQGLDPVHPLLKGDAIPSADEVARQIKMREARENSCCDKEAADAAAAEVDAAWTARRISLTREDMMARAAVDAAAAAAADAAAADDEMLSDPVNLASEIHERAQLAEIEHGEGSYAAYINGLPAGLQLVLANEQLSAKLQKQPATQIVTTLLTNYTMAFDRTAQKMRGEDPDAHKWDFTSVETAFITMLVTCLVMVVMVLVMIRMERHMRNMSQNNKS
;
A
#
# COMPACT_ATOMS: atom_id res chain seq x y z
N MET A 1 -32.79 36.80 -50.10
CA MET A 1 -31.50 36.38 -49.48
C MET A 1 -31.09 37.28 -48.29
N PHE A 2 -31.24 38.61 -48.37
CA PHE A 2 -30.89 39.56 -47.29
C PHE A 2 -31.73 39.48 -45.98
N THR A 3 -32.90 38.83 -46.00
CA THR A 3 -33.78 38.68 -44.83
C THR A 3 -33.44 37.49 -43.93
N ILE A 4 -32.78 36.46 -44.46
CA ILE A 4 -32.40 35.26 -43.71
C ILE A 4 -31.15 35.53 -42.86
N PHE A 5 -30.16 36.23 -43.41
CA PHE A 5 -28.95 36.62 -42.69
C PHE A 5 -29.23 37.52 -41.48
N ARG A 6 -30.18 38.45 -41.59
CA ARG A 6 -30.63 39.30 -40.47
C ARG A 6 -31.26 38.49 -39.33
N ARG A 7 -32.07 37.47 -39.65
CA ARG A 7 -32.66 36.58 -38.64
C ARG A 7 -31.62 35.72 -37.94
N ILE A 8 -30.61 35.24 -38.66
CA ILE A 8 -29.52 34.45 -38.08
C ILE A 8 -28.68 35.33 -37.13
N GLU A 9 -28.41 36.58 -37.50
CA GLU A 9 -27.71 37.56 -36.66
C GLU A 9 -28.48 37.85 -35.36
N ASP A 10 -29.80 38.09 -35.44
CA ASP A 10 -30.63 38.33 -34.26
C ASP A 10 -30.69 37.11 -33.32
N VAL A 11 -30.74 35.88 -33.87
CA VAL A 11 -30.72 34.64 -33.08
C VAL A 11 -29.36 34.42 -32.41
N LEU A 12 -28.27 34.73 -33.10
CA LEU A 12 -26.91 34.66 -32.53
C LEU A 12 -26.73 35.66 -31.39
N VAL A 13 -27.20 36.89 -31.55
CA VAL A 13 -27.15 37.92 -30.50
C VAL A 13 -28.00 37.50 -29.30
N PHE A 14 -29.16 36.88 -29.53
CA PHE A 14 -30.00 36.35 -28.47
C PHE A 14 -29.33 35.20 -27.69
N LEU A 15 -28.72 34.25 -28.40
CA LEU A 15 -27.94 33.16 -27.80
C LEU A 15 -26.77 33.69 -26.96
N VAL A 16 -26.02 34.65 -27.50
CA VAL A 16 -24.90 35.27 -26.76
C VAL A 16 -25.39 35.98 -25.49
N ARG A 17 -26.54 36.66 -25.54
CA ARG A 17 -27.13 37.29 -24.35
C ARG A 17 -27.55 36.28 -23.30
N ILE A 18 -28.13 35.15 -23.71
CA ILE A 18 -28.49 34.07 -22.78
C ILE A 18 -27.24 33.48 -22.12
N VAL A 19 -26.18 33.23 -22.89
CA VAL A 19 -24.92 32.70 -22.37
C VAL A 19 -24.28 33.67 -21.39
N LEU A 20 -24.26 34.97 -21.71
CA LEU A 20 -23.76 36.01 -20.81
C LEU A 20 -24.61 36.14 -19.54
N LEU A 21 -25.93 35.99 -19.64
CA LEU A 21 -26.83 36.05 -18.50
C LEU A 21 -26.61 34.84 -17.58
N ALA A 22 -26.55 33.62 -18.13
CA ALA A 22 -26.22 32.42 -17.36
C ALA A 22 -24.85 32.54 -16.68
N PHE A 23 -23.86 33.09 -17.38
CA PHE A 23 -22.54 33.35 -16.84
C PHE A 23 -22.57 34.38 -15.69
N SER A 24 -23.31 35.47 -15.84
CA SER A 24 -23.45 36.49 -14.79
C SER A 24 -24.12 35.96 -13.53
N VAL A 25 -25.13 35.10 -13.69
CA VAL A 25 -25.79 34.41 -12.57
C VAL A 25 -24.80 33.47 -11.88
N PHE A 26 -23.99 32.73 -12.63
CA PHE A 26 -23.00 31.82 -12.06
C PHE A 26 -21.90 32.56 -11.29
N ALA A 27 -21.42 33.70 -11.82
CA ALA A 27 -20.44 34.55 -11.15
C ALA A 27 -21.00 35.17 -9.85
N LEU A 28 -22.27 35.58 -9.85
CA LEU A 28 -22.94 36.10 -8.65
C LEU A 28 -23.12 35.02 -7.58
N ILE A 29 -23.43 33.79 -7.95
CA ILE A 29 -23.48 32.65 -7.03
C ILE A 29 -22.09 32.38 -6.44
N GLY A 30 -21.04 32.38 -7.26
CA GLY A 30 -19.65 32.23 -6.80
C GLY A 30 -19.21 33.33 -5.83
N MET A 31 -19.52 34.60 -6.14
CA MET A 31 -19.28 35.72 -5.20
C MET A 31 -20.10 35.62 -3.93
N GLY A 32 -21.35 35.16 -4.02
CA GLY A 32 -22.22 34.95 -2.86
C GLY A 32 -21.68 33.86 -1.92
N MET A 33 -21.18 32.75 -2.48
CA MET A 33 -20.51 31.69 -1.71
C MET A 33 -19.21 32.18 -1.08
N TRP A 34 -18.39 32.94 -1.82
CA TRP A 34 -17.15 33.53 -1.31
C TRP A 34 -17.41 34.53 -0.17
N GLY A 35 -18.42 35.39 -0.32
CA GLY A 35 -18.83 36.33 0.72
C GLY A 35 -19.39 35.63 1.97
N TRP A 36 -20.10 34.52 1.78
CA TRP A 36 -20.62 33.70 2.88
C TRP A 36 -19.51 33.04 3.70
N ASP A 37 -18.41 32.61 3.07
CA ASP A 37 -17.26 32.06 3.79
C ASP A 37 -16.45 33.11 4.57
N GLN A 38 -16.47 34.39 4.15
CA GLN A 38 -15.86 35.49 4.93
C GLN A 38 -16.69 35.91 6.15
N LEU A 39 -18.00 35.62 6.16
CA LEU A 39 -18.93 35.97 7.23
C LEU A 39 -19.08 34.88 8.30
N LYS A 40 -18.62 33.65 8.03
CA LYS A 40 -18.53 32.63 9.08
C LYS A 40 -17.47 33.06 10.10
N PRO A 41 -17.73 32.90 11.42
CA PRO A 41 -16.71 33.12 12.42
C PRO A 41 -15.56 32.15 12.16
N LYS A 42 -14.43 32.69 11.70
CA LYS A 42 -13.18 31.94 11.59
C LYS A 42 -12.82 31.47 13.00
N LYS A 43 -12.79 30.15 13.22
CA LYS A 43 -12.01 29.61 14.34
C LYS A 43 -10.58 30.12 14.13
N PRO A 44 -9.83 30.48 15.20
CA PRO A 44 -8.48 30.98 15.02
C PRO A 44 -7.65 29.93 14.29
N ASP A 45 -7.39 30.19 13.01
CA ASP A 45 -6.54 29.38 12.17
C ASP A 45 -5.12 29.51 12.71
N ALA A 46 -4.59 28.41 13.24
CA ALA A 46 -3.15 28.25 13.33
C ALA A 46 -2.58 28.47 11.92
N ALA A 47 -1.63 29.40 11.83
CA ALA A 47 -1.13 29.94 10.57
C ALA A 47 -0.65 28.85 9.60
N TYR A 48 -1.38 28.64 8.50
CA TYR A 48 -0.89 27.96 7.31
C TYR A 48 -0.77 28.98 6.17
N ALA A 49 0.23 29.83 6.30
CA ALA A 49 0.84 30.53 5.18
C ALA A 49 2.35 30.33 5.26
N ALA A 50 2.79 29.08 5.26
CA ALA A 50 4.15 28.79 4.85
C ALA A 50 4.18 28.89 3.33
N THR A 51 4.58 30.05 2.83
CA THR A 51 5.33 30.11 1.58
C THR A 51 6.31 28.93 1.61
N GLN A 52 6.30 28.06 0.59
CA GLN A 52 7.33 27.01 0.49
C GLN A 52 8.66 27.70 0.19
N THR A 53 9.24 28.30 1.22
CA THR A 53 10.63 28.69 1.27
C THR A 53 11.42 27.42 0.97
N PRO A 54 12.34 27.43 -0.01
CA PRO A 54 13.27 26.32 -0.19
C PRO A 54 13.87 26.00 1.17
N LEU A 55 13.78 24.73 1.62
CA LEU A 55 14.35 24.34 2.90
C LEU A 55 15.85 24.65 2.85
N ASP A 56 16.30 25.56 3.71
CA ASP A 56 17.72 25.89 3.82
C ASP A 56 18.40 24.83 4.68
N TRP A 57 18.87 23.78 4.01
CA TRP A 57 19.56 22.66 4.65
C TRP A 57 20.92 23.03 5.22
N LYS A 58 21.49 24.19 4.88
CA LYS A 58 22.84 24.58 5.34
C LYS A 58 22.86 24.97 6.82
N ASP A 59 21.76 25.53 7.30
CA ASP A 59 21.59 25.96 8.70
C ASP A 59 20.62 25.08 9.49
N ALA A 60 20.08 24.02 8.85
CA ALA A 60 19.20 23.05 9.50
C ALA A 60 19.97 22.29 10.59
N LYS A 61 19.73 22.67 11.85
CA LYS A 61 20.21 21.91 13.00
C LYS A 61 19.28 20.72 13.20
N LEU A 62 19.83 19.52 13.07
CA LEU A 62 19.14 18.30 13.43
C LEU A 62 18.72 18.38 14.90
N ASP A 63 17.49 17.96 15.18
CA ASP A 63 17.04 17.82 16.56
C ASP A 63 17.70 16.59 17.16
N LEU A 64 18.86 16.82 17.78
CA LEU A 64 19.64 15.77 18.43
C LEU A 64 18.86 15.14 19.59
N LYS A 65 17.99 15.89 20.26
CA LYS A 65 17.19 15.37 21.36
C LYS A 65 16.11 14.42 20.82
N PHE A 66 15.43 14.80 19.75
CA PHE A 66 14.51 13.90 19.06
C PHE A 66 15.22 12.64 18.54
N MET A 67 16.40 12.80 17.94
CA MET A 67 17.20 11.67 17.47
C MET A 67 17.61 10.74 18.63
N GLU A 68 18.04 11.28 19.77
CA GLU A 68 18.38 10.50 20.97
C GLU A 68 17.15 9.80 21.57
N GLU A 69 16.00 10.48 21.61
CA GLU A 69 14.74 9.93 22.12
C GLU A 69 14.22 8.79 21.23
N GLU A 70 14.19 8.98 19.91
CA GLU A 70 13.78 7.93 18.96
C GLU A 70 14.80 6.79 18.90
N THR A 71 16.11 7.09 18.89
CA THR A 71 17.14 6.04 18.95
C THR A 71 17.04 5.25 20.26
N GLY A 72 16.79 5.91 21.40
CA GLY A 72 16.55 5.26 22.68
C GLY A 72 15.29 4.39 22.68
N ARG A 73 14.21 4.86 22.03
CA ARG A 73 12.99 4.08 21.83
C ARG A 73 13.24 2.83 20.98
N ASP A 74 13.95 2.97 19.86
CA ASP A 74 14.31 1.86 18.96
C ASP A 74 15.19 0.83 19.65
N LEU A 75 16.19 1.27 20.42
CA LEU A 75 17.09 0.41 21.19
C LEU A 75 16.35 -0.34 22.31
N ASN A 76 15.43 0.31 23.01
CA ASN A 76 14.62 -0.33 24.05
C ASN A 76 13.63 -1.35 23.46
N GLY A 77 13.09 -1.07 22.27
CA GLY A 77 12.20 -1.96 21.54
C GLY A 77 12.85 -3.27 21.07
N MET A 78 14.16 -3.30 20.84
CA MET A 78 14.88 -4.50 20.36
C MET A 78 15.11 -5.57 21.43
N SER A 79 15.22 -5.21 22.71
CA SER A 79 15.62 -6.14 23.77
C SER A 79 14.50 -7.03 24.32
N ASN A 80 13.23 -6.73 24.00
CA ASN A 80 12.06 -7.39 24.57
C ASN A 80 11.10 -7.99 23.52
N GLN A 81 11.56 -8.16 22.27
CA GLN A 81 10.70 -8.70 21.21
C GLN A 81 10.40 -10.17 21.46
N VAL A 82 9.11 -10.50 21.42
CA VAL A 82 8.65 -11.89 21.48
C VAL A 82 8.98 -12.55 20.15
N ALA A 83 9.83 -13.59 20.18
CA ALA A 83 10.19 -14.38 19.01
C ALA A 83 8.96 -14.74 18.16
N MET A 84 9.07 -14.58 16.83
CA MET A 84 7.99 -14.82 15.87
C MET A 84 7.32 -16.18 16.10
N GLU A 85 8.09 -17.23 16.34
CA GLU A 85 7.59 -18.59 16.54
C GLU A 85 6.63 -18.70 17.72
N LYS A 86 6.86 -17.92 18.79
CA LYS A 86 5.94 -17.86 19.94
C LYS A 86 4.63 -17.17 19.55
N ARG A 87 4.68 -16.12 18.73
CA ARG A 87 3.48 -15.42 18.20
C ARG A 87 2.69 -16.32 17.23
N LEU A 88 3.37 -17.09 16.38
CA LEU A 88 2.73 -18.03 15.44
C LEU A 88 2.09 -19.22 16.14
N ALA A 89 2.64 -19.64 17.29
CA ALA A 89 2.09 -20.72 18.10
C ALA A 89 1.02 -20.26 19.10
N ASP A 90 0.83 -18.95 19.29
CA ASP A 90 -0.18 -18.39 20.18
C ASP A 90 -1.60 -18.81 19.72
N PRO A 91 -2.36 -19.56 20.55
CA PRO A 91 -3.71 -20.00 20.19
C PRO A 91 -4.67 -18.86 19.81
N ALA A 92 -4.47 -17.65 20.35
CA ALA A 92 -5.33 -16.51 20.06
C ALA A 92 -5.03 -15.86 18.70
N LEU A 93 -3.79 -15.95 18.22
CA LEU A 93 -3.33 -15.27 17.00
C LEU A 93 -3.22 -16.23 15.81
N ARG A 94 -2.88 -17.50 16.08
CA ARG A 94 -2.63 -18.53 15.07
C ARG A 94 -3.75 -18.70 14.05
N PRO A 95 -5.06 -18.75 14.42
CA PRO A 95 -6.13 -18.88 13.45
C PRO A 95 -6.16 -17.71 12.45
N SER A 96 -5.91 -16.49 12.92
CA SER A 96 -5.86 -15.29 12.09
C SER A 96 -4.66 -15.31 11.15
N PHE A 97 -3.49 -15.74 11.62
CA PHE A 97 -2.32 -15.99 10.76
C PHE A 97 -2.61 -17.01 9.66
N GLN A 98 -3.15 -18.18 10.03
CA GLN A 98 -3.50 -19.24 9.07
C GLN A 98 -4.50 -18.74 8.03
N LYS A 99 -5.49 -17.96 8.45
CA LYS A 99 -6.49 -17.40 7.55
C LYS A 99 -5.89 -16.36 6.61
N ALA A 100 -5.03 -15.46 7.10
CA ALA A 100 -4.35 -14.47 6.27
C ALA A 100 -3.41 -15.13 5.25
N ASP A 101 -2.57 -16.08 5.68
CA ASP A 101 -1.67 -16.86 4.82
C ASP A 101 -2.47 -17.64 3.76
N GLY A 102 -3.55 -18.31 4.16
CA GLY A 102 -4.44 -19.04 3.26
C GLY A 102 -5.13 -18.15 2.22
N LEU A 103 -5.57 -16.94 2.59
CA LEU A 103 -6.15 -15.96 1.66
C LEU A 103 -5.13 -15.49 0.62
N LEU A 104 -3.92 -15.14 1.06
CA LEU A 104 -2.85 -14.68 0.17
C LEU A 104 -2.40 -15.80 -0.78
N ARG A 105 -2.16 -17.00 -0.25
CA ARG A 105 -1.81 -18.18 -1.06
C ARG A 105 -2.90 -18.55 -2.05
N GLY A 106 -4.15 -18.63 -1.59
CA GLY A 106 -5.30 -18.95 -2.42
C GLY A 106 -5.52 -17.93 -3.53
N PHE A 107 -5.22 -16.65 -3.27
CA PHE A 107 -5.24 -15.62 -4.28
C PHE A 107 -4.07 -15.74 -5.26
N ILE A 108 -2.83 -15.79 -4.78
CA ILE A 108 -1.61 -15.79 -5.61
C ILE A 108 -1.54 -17.02 -6.52
N TYR A 109 -1.93 -18.19 -6.01
CA TYR A 109 -1.92 -19.45 -6.75
C TYR A 109 -3.28 -19.84 -7.33
N LYS A 110 -4.22 -18.89 -7.46
CA LYS A 110 -5.53 -19.12 -8.08
C LYS A 110 -5.41 -19.71 -9.49
N ASP A 111 -4.46 -19.20 -10.28
CA ASP A 111 -4.06 -19.76 -11.58
C ASP A 111 -2.55 -20.08 -11.55
N THR A 112 -2.22 -21.32 -11.23
CA THR A 112 -0.83 -21.77 -11.08
C THR A 112 -0.04 -21.72 -12.40
N ALA A 113 -0.70 -21.87 -13.55
CA ALA A 113 -0.07 -21.82 -14.86
C ALA A 113 0.27 -20.38 -15.27
N ALA A 114 -0.65 -19.44 -15.06
CA ALA A 114 -0.36 -18.02 -15.21
C ALA A 114 0.71 -17.55 -14.22
N ARG A 115 0.64 -18.01 -12.96
CA ARG A 115 1.60 -17.64 -11.91
C ARG A 115 3.02 -18.03 -12.26
N LYS A 116 3.25 -19.27 -12.72
CA LYS A 116 4.59 -19.72 -13.15
C LYS A 116 5.19 -18.86 -14.26
N ARG A 117 4.36 -18.38 -15.20
CA ARG A 117 4.83 -17.47 -16.26
C ARG A 117 5.27 -16.13 -15.70
N VAL A 118 4.42 -15.49 -14.88
CA VAL A 118 4.72 -14.18 -14.32
C VAL A 118 5.92 -14.25 -13.37
N GLU A 119 6.09 -15.31 -12.57
CA GLU A 119 7.30 -15.47 -11.75
C GLU A 119 8.57 -15.62 -12.61
N LYS A 120 8.51 -16.44 -13.67
CA LYS A 120 9.63 -16.60 -14.60
C LYS A 120 10.00 -15.30 -15.31
N GLU A 121 9.00 -14.54 -15.78
CA GLU A 121 9.20 -13.25 -16.45
C GLU A 121 9.81 -12.17 -15.52
N ASN A 122 9.71 -12.36 -14.19
CA ASN A 122 10.19 -11.41 -13.19
C ASN A 122 11.34 -11.98 -12.33
N SER A 123 11.99 -13.06 -12.78
CA SER A 123 13.09 -13.71 -12.05
C SER A 123 12.79 -13.94 -10.56
N SER A 124 11.58 -14.39 -10.27
CA SER A 124 11.03 -14.52 -8.92
C SER A 124 10.69 -15.99 -8.61
N GLN A 125 10.72 -16.38 -7.33
CA GLN A 125 10.48 -17.79 -6.91
C GLN A 125 9.05 -18.02 -6.36
N GLY A 126 8.25 -16.96 -6.20
CA GLY A 126 6.92 -17.05 -5.62
C GLY A 126 6.95 -17.05 -4.08
N LEU A 127 6.11 -17.87 -3.44
CA LEU A 127 5.97 -17.93 -1.99
C LEU A 127 6.70 -19.14 -1.40
N ASP A 128 7.31 -18.96 -0.23
CA ASP A 128 7.85 -20.06 0.58
C ASP A 128 6.73 -21.02 1.02
N PRO A 129 7.06 -22.28 1.33
CA PRO A 129 6.10 -23.20 1.95
C PRO A 129 5.45 -22.62 3.21
N VAL A 130 4.23 -23.06 3.53
CA VAL A 130 3.54 -22.66 4.78
C VAL A 130 4.45 -22.94 5.97
N HIS A 131 4.60 -21.97 6.87
CA HIS A 131 5.42 -22.10 8.07
C HIS A 131 4.98 -23.34 8.89
N PRO A 132 5.90 -24.20 9.38
CA PRO A 132 5.53 -25.44 10.08
C PRO A 132 4.54 -25.25 11.24
N LEU A 133 4.70 -24.19 12.04
CA LEU A 133 3.79 -23.87 13.16
C LEU A 133 2.37 -23.49 12.75
N LEU A 134 2.17 -23.09 11.49
CA LEU A 134 0.86 -22.76 10.92
C LEU A 134 0.23 -23.95 10.20
N LYS A 135 0.91 -25.10 10.07
CA LYS A 135 0.35 -26.29 9.40
C LYS A 135 -0.64 -27.02 10.31
N GLY A 136 -1.78 -27.38 9.74
CA GLY A 136 -2.83 -28.18 10.40
C GLY A 136 -3.55 -27.44 11.53
N ASP A 137 -4.58 -28.08 12.08
CA ASP A 137 -5.44 -27.43 13.08
C ASP A 137 -4.91 -27.59 14.52
N ALA A 138 -4.11 -28.61 14.78
CA ALA A 138 -3.56 -28.89 16.11
C ALA A 138 -2.59 -27.79 16.58
N ILE A 139 -2.72 -27.36 17.85
CA ILE A 139 -1.83 -26.36 18.45
C ILE A 139 -0.41 -26.97 18.53
N PRO A 140 0.63 -26.27 18.04
CA PRO A 140 2.00 -26.75 18.11
C PRO A 140 2.45 -26.97 19.56
N SER A 141 3.23 -28.03 19.80
CA SER A 141 3.80 -28.27 21.13
C SER A 141 4.91 -27.25 21.43
N ALA A 142 5.15 -26.97 22.71
CA ALA A 142 6.25 -26.09 23.12
C ALA A 142 7.63 -26.60 22.64
N ASP A 143 7.78 -27.93 22.54
CA ASP A 143 8.97 -28.58 22.00
C ASP A 143 9.18 -28.24 20.51
N GLU A 144 8.11 -28.28 19.71
CA GLU A 144 8.16 -27.89 18.29
C GLU A 144 8.45 -26.39 18.13
N VAL A 145 7.85 -25.53 18.97
CA VAL A 145 8.15 -24.09 18.96
C VAL A 145 9.63 -23.85 19.29
N ALA A 146 10.18 -24.53 20.30
CA ALA A 146 11.59 -24.41 20.66
C ALA A 146 12.53 -24.92 19.55
N ARG A 147 12.15 -26.01 18.86
CA ARG A 147 12.88 -26.51 17.68
C ARG A 147 12.95 -25.45 16.58
N GLN A 148 11.83 -24.82 16.25
CA GLN A 148 11.76 -23.79 15.21
C GLN A 148 12.60 -22.56 15.55
N ILE A 149 12.54 -22.10 16.81
CA ILE A 149 13.40 -21.00 17.31
C ILE A 149 14.88 -21.33 17.11
N LYS A 150 15.31 -22.53 17.51
CA LYS A 150 16.71 -22.95 17.36
C LYS A 150 17.15 -23.08 15.90
N MET A 151 16.27 -23.53 15.02
CA MET A 151 16.59 -23.58 13.58
C MET A 151 16.77 -22.17 13.01
N ARG A 152 15.92 -21.21 13.38
CA ARG A 152 16.10 -19.81 12.99
C ARG A 152 17.41 -19.23 13.54
N GLU A 153 17.67 -19.42 14.83
CA GLU A 153 18.93 -18.97 15.46
C GLU A 153 20.17 -19.59 14.78
N ALA A 154 20.10 -20.86 14.37
CA ALA A 154 21.19 -21.51 13.65
C ALA A 154 21.41 -20.91 12.25
N ARG A 155 20.33 -20.54 11.55
CA ARG A 155 20.40 -19.82 10.26
C ARG A 155 21.03 -18.44 10.43
N GLU A 156 20.57 -17.68 11.42
CA GLU A 156 21.06 -16.33 11.71
C GLU A 156 22.53 -16.31 12.15
N ASN A 157 22.98 -17.34 12.87
CA ASN A 157 24.35 -17.47 13.35
C ASN A 157 25.32 -18.08 12.34
N SER A 158 24.82 -18.61 11.22
CA SER A 158 25.66 -19.14 10.15
C SER A 158 26.33 -17.99 9.37
N CYS A 159 27.57 -18.19 8.91
CA CYS A 159 28.23 -17.19 8.07
C CYS A 159 28.00 -17.42 6.58
N CYS A 160 27.98 -16.30 5.87
CA CYS A 160 28.54 -16.11 4.54
C CYS A 160 27.68 -16.56 3.33
N ASP A 161 26.74 -17.50 3.46
CA ASP A 161 25.77 -17.83 2.40
C ASP A 161 24.55 -18.65 2.88
N LYS A 162 23.53 -18.77 2.01
CA LYS A 162 22.27 -19.50 2.26
C LYS A 162 22.49 -21.00 2.45
N GLU A 163 23.47 -21.58 1.74
CA GLU A 163 23.79 -23.00 1.84
C GLU A 163 24.32 -23.36 3.23
N ALA A 164 25.21 -22.54 3.80
CA ALA A 164 25.68 -22.70 5.18
C ALA A 164 24.54 -22.53 6.20
N ALA A 165 23.62 -21.60 5.96
CA ALA A 165 22.45 -21.38 6.82
C ALA A 165 21.50 -22.58 6.82
N ASP A 166 21.21 -23.14 5.64
CA ASP A 166 20.34 -24.29 5.50
C ASP A 166 20.99 -25.57 6.06
N ALA A 167 22.31 -25.74 5.91
CA ALA A 167 23.04 -26.83 6.53
C ALA A 167 22.99 -26.75 8.07
N ALA A 168 23.22 -25.56 8.65
CA ALA A 168 23.14 -25.36 10.10
C ALA A 168 21.73 -25.64 10.65
N ALA A 169 20.68 -25.22 9.94
CA ALA A 169 19.30 -25.55 10.28
C ALA A 169 19.03 -27.06 10.21
N ALA A 170 19.54 -27.74 9.18
CA ALA A 170 19.39 -29.17 8.99
C ALA A 170 20.09 -29.98 10.09
N GLU A 171 21.24 -29.53 10.60
CA GLU A 171 21.91 -30.16 11.75
C GLU A 171 21.08 -30.08 13.02
N VAL A 172 20.51 -28.90 13.32
CA VAL A 172 19.58 -28.72 14.45
C VAL A 172 18.38 -29.64 14.30
N ASP A 173 17.85 -29.76 13.08
CA ASP A 173 16.70 -30.60 12.80
C ASP A 173 16.99 -32.10 13.00
N ALA A 174 18.13 -32.55 12.46
CA ALA A 174 18.60 -33.91 12.62
C ALA A 174 18.85 -34.24 14.10
N ALA A 175 19.44 -33.32 14.87
CA ALA A 175 19.66 -33.49 16.31
C ALA A 175 18.33 -33.58 17.09
N TRP A 176 17.34 -32.77 16.74
CA TRP A 176 16.02 -32.83 17.37
C TRP A 176 15.27 -34.11 17.05
N THR A 177 15.33 -34.54 15.80
CA THR A 177 14.74 -35.81 15.33
C THR A 177 15.42 -37.00 16.01
N ALA A 178 16.75 -37.00 16.12
CA ALA A 178 17.50 -38.01 16.86
C ALA A 178 17.13 -38.02 18.36
N ARG A 179 16.93 -36.85 18.98
CA ARG A 179 16.46 -36.73 20.38
C ARG A 179 15.06 -37.31 20.56
N ARG A 180 14.14 -37.03 19.64
CA ARG A 180 12.78 -37.60 19.67
C ARG A 180 12.82 -39.11 19.49
N ILE A 181 13.64 -39.61 18.59
CA ILE A 181 13.87 -41.04 18.39
C ILE A 181 14.50 -41.65 19.64
N SER A 182 15.46 -40.99 20.30
CA SER A 182 16.06 -41.49 21.54
C SER A 182 15.11 -41.48 22.74
N LEU A 183 14.23 -40.48 22.85
CA LEU A 183 13.16 -40.43 23.86
C LEU A 183 12.11 -41.53 23.64
N THR A 184 11.94 -41.97 22.39
CA THR A 184 11.06 -43.10 22.03
C THR A 184 11.83 -44.42 21.92
N ARG A 185 13.16 -44.43 22.15
CA ARG A 185 14.06 -45.59 22.03
C ARG A 185 13.95 -46.56 23.20
N GLU A 186 13.41 -46.15 24.35
CA GLU A 186 13.01 -47.11 25.40
C GLU A 186 11.85 -48.01 24.93
N ASP A 187 11.02 -47.56 23.98
CA ASP A 187 9.97 -48.38 23.32
C ASP A 187 10.38 -48.91 21.92
N MET A 188 11.42 -48.36 21.29
CA MET A 188 11.84 -48.70 19.91
C MET A 188 13.19 -49.45 19.77
N MET A 189 13.75 -49.99 20.86
CA MET A 189 14.77 -51.04 20.74
C MET A 189 14.25 -52.34 20.09
N ALA A 190 12.96 -52.39 19.71
CA ALA A 190 12.36 -53.56 19.09
C ALA A 190 12.23 -53.54 17.55
N ARG A 191 12.32 -52.42 16.81
CA ARG A 191 11.98 -52.43 15.36
C ARG A 191 12.75 -51.44 14.45
N ALA A 192 13.95 -51.85 14.04
CA ALA A 192 14.25 -52.12 12.62
C ALA A 192 14.02 -51.05 11.50
N ALA A 193 14.05 -49.74 11.75
CA ALA A 193 13.80 -48.73 10.69
C ALA A 193 14.99 -47.81 10.37
N VAL A 194 16.21 -48.36 10.45
CA VAL A 194 17.45 -47.72 9.96
C VAL A 194 17.58 -47.83 8.42
N ASP A 195 16.70 -48.58 7.74
CA ASP A 195 16.94 -49.03 6.35
C ASP A 195 16.08 -48.36 5.24
N ALA A 196 15.35 -47.27 5.48
CA ALA A 196 14.42 -46.73 4.45
C ALA A 196 14.62 -45.27 4.01
N ALA A 197 15.43 -44.46 4.70
CA ALA A 197 15.54 -43.02 4.39
C ALA A 197 16.74 -42.64 3.49
N ALA A 198 17.65 -43.58 3.19
CA ALA A 198 18.85 -43.33 2.38
C ALA A 198 18.61 -43.32 0.85
N ALA A 199 17.37 -43.49 0.38
CA ALA A 199 17.07 -43.68 -1.05
C ALA A 199 16.25 -42.56 -1.72
N ALA A 200 15.99 -41.43 -1.05
CA ALA A 200 15.16 -40.34 -1.60
C ALA A 200 15.87 -38.97 -1.68
N ALA A 201 17.21 -38.95 -1.70
CA ALA A 201 18.03 -37.74 -1.87
C ALA A 201 18.67 -37.65 -3.27
N ALA A 202 18.16 -38.40 -4.24
CA ALA A 202 18.56 -38.33 -5.64
C ALA A 202 17.33 -37.96 -6.47
N ASP A 203 16.95 -36.68 -6.44
CA ASP A 203 16.22 -35.97 -7.52
C ASP A 203 15.95 -34.50 -7.15
N ALA A 204 17.02 -33.75 -6.85
CA ALA A 204 16.97 -32.28 -6.79
C ALA A 204 18.08 -31.65 -7.66
N ALA A 205 18.43 -32.32 -8.76
CA ALA A 205 19.35 -31.79 -9.76
C ALA A 205 18.57 -31.10 -10.89
N ALA A 206 18.19 -29.85 -10.66
CA ALA A 206 17.95 -28.83 -11.68
C ALA A 206 17.87 -27.45 -11.02
N ALA A 207 18.97 -27.02 -10.39
CA ALA A 207 19.17 -25.61 -10.09
C ALA A 207 19.68 -24.95 -11.37
N ASP A 208 18.77 -24.34 -12.14
CA ASP A 208 19.17 -23.29 -13.05
C ASP A 208 19.70 -22.15 -12.16
N ASP A 209 20.99 -21.87 -12.29
CA ASP A 209 21.76 -20.82 -11.62
C ASP A 209 21.39 -19.42 -12.16
N GLU A 210 20.09 -19.14 -12.21
CA GLU A 210 19.54 -17.83 -12.48
C GLU A 210 19.44 -17.13 -11.12
N MET A 211 20.01 -15.91 -10.97
CA MET A 211 19.86 -15.09 -9.76
C MET A 211 18.38 -14.73 -9.56
N LEU A 212 17.59 -15.68 -9.08
CA LEU A 212 16.19 -15.49 -8.76
C LEU A 212 16.10 -14.87 -7.37
N SER A 213 15.20 -13.90 -7.20
CA SER A 213 14.92 -13.35 -5.88
C SER A 213 14.45 -14.45 -4.94
N ASP A 214 14.83 -14.38 -3.66
CA ASP A 214 14.37 -15.33 -2.66
C ASP A 214 12.83 -15.43 -2.63
N PRO A 215 12.29 -16.63 -2.34
CA PRO A 215 10.86 -16.81 -2.17
C PRO A 215 10.34 -16.00 -0.98
N VAL A 216 9.10 -15.56 -1.07
CA VAL A 216 8.49 -14.69 -0.07
C VAL A 216 7.99 -15.52 1.11
N ASN A 217 8.54 -15.24 2.30
CA ASN A 217 8.07 -15.81 3.55
C ASN A 217 6.90 -15.01 4.11
N LEU A 218 5.66 -15.44 3.82
CA LEU A 218 4.44 -14.78 4.28
C LEU A 218 4.36 -14.63 5.80
N ALA A 219 4.84 -15.61 6.56
CA ALA A 219 4.78 -15.55 8.02
C ALA A 219 5.71 -14.46 8.56
N SER A 220 6.92 -14.34 7.99
CA SER A 220 7.88 -13.28 8.31
C SER A 220 7.33 -11.90 7.94
N GLU A 221 6.88 -11.74 6.69
CA GLU A 221 6.34 -10.46 6.20
C GLU A 221 5.16 -9.96 7.04
N ILE A 222 4.22 -10.83 7.40
CA ILE A 222 3.09 -10.46 8.26
C ILE A 222 3.58 -10.15 9.68
N HIS A 223 4.51 -10.94 10.22
CA HIS A 223 5.07 -10.71 11.54
C HIS A 223 5.79 -9.37 11.64
N GLU A 224 6.66 -9.04 10.69
CA GLU A 224 7.42 -7.79 10.65
C GLU A 224 6.49 -6.57 10.63
N ARG A 225 5.44 -6.60 9.80
CA ARG A 225 4.46 -5.50 9.75
C ARG A 225 3.66 -5.35 11.04
N ALA A 226 3.26 -6.47 11.65
CA ALA A 226 2.56 -6.44 12.93
C ALA A 226 3.48 -5.99 14.08
N GLN A 227 4.77 -6.35 14.02
CA GLN A 227 5.78 -5.92 14.99
C GLN A 227 6.01 -4.41 14.91
N LEU A 228 6.09 -3.85 13.70
CA LEU A 228 6.16 -2.41 13.48
C LEU A 228 4.92 -1.69 14.04
N ALA A 229 3.72 -2.23 13.82
CA ALA A 229 2.50 -1.69 14.41
C ALA A 229 2.55 -1.68 15.96
N GLU A 230 3.11 -2.72 16.58
CA GLU A 230 3.36 -2.78 18.03
C GLU A 230 4.29 -1.69 18.54
N ILE A 231 5.37 -1.43 17.79
CA ILE A 231 6.35 -0.38 18.12
C ILE A 231 5.70 1.01 17.99
N GLU A 232 4.88 1.23 16.97
CA GLU A 232 4.28 2.55 16.68
C GLU A 232 3.05 2.87 17.56
N HIS A 233 2.19 1.87 17.80
CA HIS A 233 0.90 2.07 18.45
C HIS A 233 0.81 1.50 19.86
N GLY A 234 1.82 0.75 20.32
CA GLY A 234 1.91 0.22 21.67
C GLY A 234 1.23 -1.13 21.87
N GLU A 235 1.15 -1.56 23.13
CA GLU A 235 0.67 -2.89 23.52
C GLU A 235 -0.72 -3.22 22.96
N GLY A 236 -0.89 -4.45 22.48
CA GLY A 236 -2.15 -4.96 21.94
C GLY A 236 -2.40 -4.63 20.46
N SER A 237 -1.65 -3.68 19.87
CA SER A 237 -1.78 -3.38 18.44
C SER A 237 -1.27 -4.50 17.52
N TYR A 238 -0.28 -5.29 17.95
CA TYR A 238 0.12 -6.54 17.27
C TYR A 238 -1.08 -7.48 17.07
N ALA A 239 -1.77 -7.78 18.16
CA ALA A 239 -2.94 -8.67 18.14
C ALA A 239 -4.08 -8.07 17.32
N ALA A 240 -4.32 -6.76 17.42
CA ALA A 240 -5.33 -6.07 16.62
C ALA A 240 -5.00 -6.14 15.11
N TYR A 241 -3.74 -5.92 14.74
CA TYR A 241 -3.27 -6.00 13.35
C TYR A 241 -3.49 -7.41 12.78
N ILE A 242 -2.99 -8.44 13.48
CA ILE A 242 -3.11 -9.83 13.03
C ILE A 242 -4.57 -10.27 12.93
N ASN A 243 -5.41 -9.93 13.90
CA ASN A 243 -6.82 -10.33 13.90
C ASN A 243 -7.65 -9.56 12.86
N GLY A 244 -7.28 -8.32 12.55
CA GLY A 244 -7.96 -7.52 11.52
C GLY A 244 -7.53 -7.87 10.09
N LEU A 245 -6.31 -8.37 9.89
CA LEU A 245 -5.72 -8.60 8.58
C LEU A 245 -6.57 -9.50 7.67
N PRO A 246 -7.09 -10.67 8.12
CA PRO A 246 -7.92 -11.51 7.27
C PRO A 246 -9.17 -10.81 6.72
N ALA A 247 -9.83 -10.00 7.53
CA ALA A 247 -11.02 -9.27 7.11
C ALA A 247 -10.67 -8.18 6.09
N GLY A 248 -9.58 -7.45 6.32
CA GLY A 248 -9.05 -6.47 5.36
C GLY A 248 -8.70 -7.11 4.01
N LEU A 249 -7.97 -8.22 4.03
CA LEU A 249 -7.61 -8.97 2.83
C LEU A 249 -8.85 -9.47 2.07
N GLN A 250 -9.85 -10.04 2.76
CA GLN A 250 -11.08 -10.49 2.11
C GLN A 250 -11.78 -9.38 1.33
N LEU A 251 -11.87 -8.18 1.89
CA LEU A 251 -12.51 -7.05 1.23
C LEU A 251 -11.72 -6.56 0.01
N VAL A 252 -10.39 -6.47 0.12
CA VAL A 252 -9.54 -6.01 -0.99
C VAL A 252 -9.49 -7.03 -2.12
N LEU A 253 -9.36 -8.32 -1.78
CA LEU A 253 -9.28 -9.42 -2.74
C LEU A 253 -10.64 -9.74 -3.38
N ALA A 254 -11.76 -9.30 -2.80
CA ALA A 254 -13.08 -9.40 -3.43
C ALA A 254 -13.29 -8.36 -4.55
N ASN A 255 -12.46 -7.33 -4.64
CA ASN A 255 -12.58 -6.32 -5.69
C ASN A 255 -12.00 -6.87 -7.01
N GLU A 256 -12.86 -7.10 -7.99
CA GLU A 256 -12.47 -7.72 -9.28
C GLU A 256 -11.47 -6.87 -10.07
N GLN A 257 -11.63 -5.54 -10.07
CA GLN A 257 -10.74 -4.65 -10.82
C GLN A 257 -9.32 -4.63 -10.23
N LEU A 258 -9.21 -4.60 -8.90
CA LEU A 258 -7.93 -4.69 -8.21
C LEU A 258 -7.32 -6.09 -8.36
N SER A 259 -8.14 -7.12 -8.22
CA SER A 259 -7.72 -8.51 -8.36
C SER A 259 -7.08 -8.77 -9.73
N ALA A 260 -7.71 -8.32 -10.82
CA ALA A 260 -7.18 -8.50 -12.16
C ALA A 260 -5.82 -7.80 -12.38
N LYS A 261 -5.56 -6.68 -11.69
CA LYS A 261 -4.26 -5.98 -11.73
C LYS A 261 -3.21 -6.69 -10.90
N LEU A 262 -3.57 -7.10 -9.68
CA LEU A 262 -2.68 -7.78 -8.75
C LEU A 262 -2.20 -9.13 -9.32
N GLN A 263 -3.08 -9.89 -9.99
CA GLN A 263 -2.73 -11.18 -10.60
C GLN A 263 -1.64 -11.09 -11.69
N LYS A 264 -1.34 -9.89 -12.21
CA LYS A 264 -0.27 -9.65 -13.19
C LYS A 264 1.09 -9.35 -12.56
N GLN A 265 1.15 -9.18 -11.24
CA GLN A 265 2.38 -8.81 -10.51
C GLN A 265 3.07 -10.06 -9.94
N PRO A 266 4.39 -10.06 -9.68
CA PRO A 266 5.07 -11.14 -8.93
C PRO A 266 4.51 -11.29 -7.50
N ALA A 267 4.63 -12.48 -6.91
CA ALA A 267 4.12 -12.75 -5.57
C ALA A 267 4.65 -11.75 -4.52
N THR A 268 5.94 -11.42 -4.60
CA THR A 268 6.59 -10.40 -3.76
C THR A 268 5.85 -9.08 -3.82
N GLN A 269 5.61 -8.57 -5.02
CA GLN A 269 4.95 -7.28 -5.19
C GLN A 269 3.48 -7.32 -4.75
N ILE A 270 2.76 -8.43 -4.94
CA ILE A 270 1.40 -8.61 -4.42
C ILE A 270 1.40 -8.50 -2.89
N VAL A 271 2.25 -9.28 -2.23
CA VAL A 271 2.32 -9.34 -0.76
C VAL A 271 2.73 -7.99 -0.19
N THR A 272 3.84 -7.41 -0.67
CA THR A 272 4.32 -6.11 -0.20
C THR A 272 3.28 -5.02 -0.40
N THR A 273 2.60 -4.98 -1.55
CA THR A 273 1.57 -3.96 -1.83
C THR A 273 0.38 -4.11 -0.90
N LEU A 274 -0.13 -5.33 -0.72
CA LEU A 274 -1.30 -5.58 0.12
C LEU A 274 -1.00 -5.29 1.59
N LEU A 275 0.10 -5.79 2.12
CA LEU A 275 0.48 -5.57 3.52
C LEU A 275 0.83 -4.10 3.79
N THR A 276 1.51 -3.42 2.87
CA THR A 276 1.80 -1.97 3.02
C THR A 276 0.51 -1.15 3.06
N ASN A 277 -0.41 -1.38 2.13
CA ASN A 277 -1.68 -0.66 2.11
C ASN A 277 -2.54 -1.00 3.34
N TYR A 278 -2.47 -2.24 3.83
CA TYR A 278 -3.16 -2.62 5.05
C TYR A 278 -2.56 -1.92 6.29
N THR A 279 -1.23 -1.84 6.41
CA THR A 279 -0.56 -1.05 7.46
C THR A 279 -1.00 0.41 7.41
N MET A 280 -0.94 1.07 6.25
CA MET A 280 -1.43 2.46 6.13
C MET A 280 -2.90 2.62 6.54
N ALA A 281 -3.77 1.64 6.22
CA ALA A 281 -5.16 1.67 6.64
C ALA A 281 -5.33 1.45 8.15
N PHE A 282 -4.48 0.62 8.75
CA PHE A 282 -4.39 0.40 10.18
C PHE A 282 -3.95 1.68 10.90
N ASP A 283 -2.88 2.32 10.45
CA ASP A 283 -2.33 3.55 11.03
C ASP A 283 -3.36 4.68 10.98
N ARG A 284 -4.07 4.82 9.86
CA ARG A 284 -5.20 5.77 9.72
C ARG A 284 -6.31 5.48 10.71
N THR A 285 -6.60 4.21 10.99
CA THR A 285 -7.58 3.82 12.00
C THR A 285 -7.08 4.18 13.40
N ALA A 286 -5.79 3.96 13.68
CA ALA A 286 -5.17 4.34 14.94
C ALA A 286 -5.20 5.87 15.17
N GLN A 287 -4.90 6.67 14.15
CA GLN A 287 -5.02 8.14 14.19
C GLN A 287 -6.45 8.59 14.49
N LYS A 288 -7.44 8.01 13.80
CA LYS A 288 -8.87 8.29 14.09
C LYS A 288 -9.26 7.95 15.52
N MET A 289 -8.76 6.84 16.06
CA MET A 289 -9.01 6.46 17.47
C MET A 289 -8.36 7.43 18.47
N ARG A 290 -7.26 8.09 18.09
CA ARG A 290 -6.61 9.16 18.88
C ARG A 290 -7.33 10.52 18.75
N GLY A 291 -8.37 10.62 17.91
CA GLY A 291 -9.10 11.86 17.65
C GLY A 291 -8.44 12.77 16.61
N GLU A 292 -7.43 12.29 15.90
CA GLU A 292 -6.83 12.97 14.76
C GLU A 292 -7.72 12.77 13.51
N ASP A 293 -7.83 13.79 12.66
CA ASP A 293 -8.53 13.68 11.38
C ASP A 293 -7.54 13.44 10.23
N PRO A 294 -7.30 12.17 9.83
CA PRO A 294 -6.35 11.84 8.77
C PRO A 294 -6.85 12.26 7.37
N ASP A 295 -8.08 12.78 7.26
CA ASP A 295 -8.69 13.26 6.03
C ASP A 295 -8.85 14.79 6.01
N ALA A 296 -8.40 15.51 7.06
CA ALA A 296 -8.50 16.97 7.17
C ALA A 296 -7.84 17.71 5.99
N HIS A 297 -6.77 17.13 5.40
CA HIS A 297 -6.05 17.71 4.27
C HIS A 297 -6.51 17.21 2.89
N LYS A 298 -7.44 16.24 2.80
CA LYS A 298 -7.88 15.69 1.50
C LYS A 298 -8.82 16.62 0.71
N TRP A 299 -9.37 17.63 1.37
CA TRP A 299 -10.30 18.58 0.78
C TRP A 299 -9.65 19.93 0.43
N ASP A 300 -8.32 20.01 0.37
CA ASP A 300 -7.64 21.18 -0.21
C ASP A 300 -7.87 21.20 -1.74
N PHE A 301 -8.97 21.84 -2.12
CA PHE A 301 -9.43 22.10 -3.49
C PHE A 301 -8.49 23.00 -4.34
N THR A 302 -7.20 23.02 -4.06
CA THR A 302 -6.22 23.85 -4.78
C THR A 302 -6.10 23.48 -6.27
N SER A 303 -6.35 22.21 -6.64
CA SER A 303 -6.38 21.77 -8.04
C SER A 303 -7.70 22.07 -8.77
N VAL A 304 -8.82 22.16 -8.04
CA VAL A 304 -10.12 22.51 -8.62
C VAL A 304 -10.22 24.02 -8.83
N GLU A 305 -9.67 24.84 -7.93
CA GLU A 305 -9.60 26.29 -8.12
C GLU A 305 -8.77 26.69 -9.34
N THR A 306 -7.61 26.06 -9.57
CA THR A 306 -6.79 26.36 -10.76
C THR A 306 -7.46 25.90 -12.06
N ALA A 307 -8.11 24.72 -12.07
CA ALA A 307 -8.88 24.26 -13.23
C ALA A 307 -10.09 25.17 -13.51
N PHE A 308 -10.75 25.66 -12.47
CA PHE A 308 -11.91 26.54 -12.59
C PHE A 308 -11.53 27.94 -13.08
N ILE A 309 -10.45 28.52 -12.57
CA ILE A 309 -9.93 29.84 -13.00
C ILE A 309 -9.44 29.77 -14.46
N THR A 310 -8.75 28.69 -14.85
CA THR A 310 -8.26 28.53 -16.22
C THR A 310 -9.40 28.33 -17.23
N MET A 311 -10.47 27.61 -16.86
CA MET A 311 -11.69 27.50 -17.66
C MET A 311 -12.42 28.86 -17.80
N LEU A 312 -12.48 29.64 -16.71
CA LEU A 312 -13.08 30.99 -16.71
C LEU A 312 -12.32 31.96 -17.62
N VAL A 313 -10.99 31.97 -17.53
CA VAL A 313 -10.13 32.85 -18.34
C VAL A 313 -10.21 32.47 -19.82
N THR A 314 -10.20 31.19 -20.17
CA THR A 314 -10.30 30.73 -21.56
C THR A 314 -11.67 31.06 -22.17
N CYS A 315 -12.77 30.91 -21.43
CA CYS A 315 -14.09 31.35 -21.87
C CYS A 315 -14.15 32.88 -22.08
N LEU A 316 -13.57 33.67 -21.18
CA LEU A 316 -13.58 35.13 -21.29
C LEU A 316 -12.77 35.62 -22.51
N VAL A 317 -11.61 35.01 -22.78
CA VAL A 317 -10.82 35.29 -23.99
C VAL A 317 -11.62 34.98 -25.25
N MET A 318 -12.35 33.86 -25.29
CA MET A 318 -13.16 33.48 -26.44
C MET A 318 -14.29 34.50 -26.71
N VAL A 319 -14.98 34.98 -25.66
CA VAL A 319 -16.04 36.00 -25.80
C VAL A 319 -15.47 37.34 -26.28
N VAL A 320 -14.32 37.76 -25.76
CA VAL A 320 -13.65 39.00 -26.21
C VAL A 320 -13.23 38.89 -27.68
N MET A 321 -12.70 37.75 -28.11
CA MET A 321 -12.34 37.53 -29.51
C MET A 321 -13.54 37.66 -30.46
N VAL A 322 -14.69 37.07 -30.08
CA VAL A 322 -15.93 37.18 -30.87
C VAL A 322 -16.39 38.63 -30.97
N LEU A 323 -16.36 39.40 -29.86
CA LEU A 323 -16.72 40.82 -29.87
C LEU A 323 -15.77 41.67 -30.73
N VAL A 324 -14.48 41.36 -30.72
CA VAL A 324 -13.48 42.03 -31.57
C VAL A 324 -13.73 41.71 -33.05
N MET A 325 -14.03 40.48 -33.40
CA MET A 325 -14.37 40.10 -34.78
C MET A 325 -15.63 40.83 -35.27
N ILE A 326 -16.69 40.87 -34.45
CA ILE A 326 -17.93 41.61 -34.79
C ILE A 326 -17.62 43.10 -34.97
N ARG A 327 -16.78 43.69 -34.11
CA ARG A 327 -16.39 45.10 -34.21
C ARG A 327 -15.54 45.37 -35.46
N MET A 328 -14.60 44.49 -35.81
CA MET A 328 -13.81 44.59 -37.03
C MET A 328 -14.69 44.47 -38.27
N GLU A 329 -15.63 43.53 -38.29
CA GLU A 329 -16.54 43.34 -39.42
C GLU A 329 -17.41 44.60 -39.64
N ARG A 330 -17.91 45.19 -38.55
CA ARG A 330 -18.65 46.46 -38.61
C ARG A 330 -17.79 47.60 -39.12
N HIS A 331 -16.52 47.67 -38.71
CA HIS A 331 -15.60 48.72 -39.15
C HIS A 331 -15.22 48.57 -40.63
N MET A 332 -15.04 47.33 -41.13
CA MET A 332 -14.77 47.07 -42.54
C MET A 332 -15.99 47.36 -43.42
N ARG A 333 -17.21 47.03 -42.96
CA ARG A 333 -18.45 47.38 -43.67
C ARG A 333 -18.63 48.90 -43.78
N ASN A 334 -18.31 49.65 -42.73
CA ASN A 334 -18.38 51.12 -42.75
C ASN A 334 -17.33 51.73 -43.70
N MET A 335 -16.09 51.22 -43.73
CA MET A 335 -15.09 51.68 -44.70
C MET A 335 -15.46 51.33 -46.14
N SER A 336 -16.05 50.15 -46.38
CA SER A 336 -16.55 49.75 -47.70
C SER A 336 -17.71 50.62 -48.21
N GLN A 337 -18.49 51.26 -47.31
CA GLN A 337 -19.56 52.17 -47.68
C GLN A 337 -19.05 53.59 -47.95
N ASN A 338 -18.04 54.05 -47.21
CA ASN A 338 -17.42 55.36 -47.43
C ASN A 338 -16.58 55.43 -48.72
N ASN A 339 -16.08 54.31 -49.26
CA ASN A 339 -15.32 54.26 -50.51
C ASN A 339 -16.19 54.17 -51.79
N LYS A 340 -17.52 54.25 -51.66
CA LYS A 340 -18.48 54.26 -52.80
C LYS A 340 -19.18 55.61 -52.97
N SER A 341 -18.73 56.65 -52.26
CA SER A 341 -19.07 58.06 -52.50
C SER A 341 -17.97 58.73 -53.32
#